data_AF-A0A3N5WTS6-F1
#
_entry.id   AF-A0A3N5WTS6-F1
#
_cell.length_a   1.000
_cell.length_b   1.000
_cell.length_c   1.000
_cell.angle_alpha   90.00
_cell.angle_beta   90.00
_cell.angle_gamma   90.00
#
_symmetry.space_group_name_H-M   'P 1'
#
loop_
_entity.id
_entity.type
_entity.pdbx_description
1 polymer ?
#
loop_
_entity_poly.entity_id
_entity_poly.type
_entity_poly.pdbx_seq_one_letter_code
_entity_poly.pdbx_strand_id
1 'polypeptide(L)'
;MESAVVVAIISFFGGAIVTYLGAILKYRKDLELEYNKDLRAKRIDEYRRLWQLTEVFPRYERPQGLFIKDLQCFQTNLQKWYFQQGGLFLSDRSQPAYFAVKKLLQDTIKKCKPEDPVETNTDEEIYQAVRSLRRALAEDVGTRKQLEVV
;
A
#
# COMPACT_ATOMS: atom_id res chain seq x y z
N MET A 1 48.63 9.45 -42.85
CA MET A 1 48.53 8.29 -41.94
C MET A 1 48.27 8.70 -40.50
N GLU A 2 48.91 9.76 -39.99
CA GLU A 2 48.78 10.20 -38.59
C GLU A 2 47.35 10.59 -38.17
N SER A 3 46.58 11.26 -39.04
CA SER A 3 45.19 11.66 -38.74
C SER A 3 44.23 10.48 -38.58
N ALA A 4 44.43 9.39 -39.33
CA ALA A 4 43.58 8.19 -39.26
C ALA A 4 43.78 7.43 -37.94
N VAL A 5 45.02 7.39 -37.43
CA VAL A 5 45.35 6.74 -36.15
C VAL A 5 44.74 7.52 -34.98
N VAL A 6 44.81 8.86 -35.01
CA VAL A 6 44.21 9.71 -33.97
C VAL A 6 42.68 9.58 -33.94
N VAL A 7 42.02 9.56 -35.10
CA VAL A 7 40.56 9.36 -35.18
C VAL A 7 40.16 7.98 -34.65
N ALA A 8 40.90 6.93 -34.97
CA ALA A 8 40.62 5.58 -34.47
C ALA A 8 40.76 5.48 -32.94
N ILE A 9 41.80 6.10 -32.37
CA ILE A 9 42.03 6.15 -30.92
C ILE A 9 40.90 6.91 -30.23
N ILE A 10 40.56 8.11 -30.70
CA ILE A 10 39.46 8.92 -30.14
C ILE A 10 38.13 8.16 -30.21
N SER A 11 37.86 7.49 -31.33
CA SER A 11 36.62 6.71 -31.51
C SER A 11 36.56 5.50 -30.58
N PHE A 12 37.68 4.79 -30.38
CA PHE A 12 37.76 3.65 -29.47
C PHE A 12 37.54 4.08 -28.01
N PHE A 13 38.27 5.09 -27.54
CA PHE A 13 38.12 5.61 -26.18
C PHE A 13 36.75 6.28 -25.97
N GLY A 14 36.24 7.01 -26.96
CA GLY A 14 34.90 7.58 -26.94
C GLY A 14 33.80 6.51 -26.83
N GLY A 15 33.90 5.44 -27.63
CA GLY A 15 32.98 4.31 -27.58
C GLY A 15 33.04 3.56 -26.24
N ALA A 16 34.24 3.37 -25.69
CA ALA A 16 34.42 2.75 -24.37
C ALA A 16 33.79 3.59 -23.24
N ILE A 17 33.96 4.91 -23.27
CA ILE A 17 33.36 5.83 -22.29
C ILE A 17 31.83 5.80 -22.37
N VAL A 18 31.27 5.89 -23.58
CA VAL A 18 29.80 5.85 -23.79
C VAL A 18 29.23 4.52 -23.31
N THR A 19 29.88 3.41 -23.62
CA THR A 19 29.46 2.07 -23.18
C THR A 19 29.50 1.93 -21.66
N TYR A 20 30.57 2.43 -21.03
CA TYR A 20 30.72 2.41 -19.58
C TYR A 20 29.65 3.24 -18.86
N LEU A 21 29.38 4.47 -19.34
CA LEU A 21 28.32 5.32 -18.81
C LEU A 21 26.94 4.67 -18.99
N GLY A 22 26.68 4.09 -20.16
CA GLY A 22 25.45 3.34 -20.43
C GLY A 22 25.26 2.17 -19.47
N ALA A 23 26.32 1.41 -19.20
CA ALA A 23 26.28 0.30 -18.24
C ALA A 23 25.97 0.75 -16.81
N ILE A 24 26.56 1.85 -16.33
CA ILE A 24 26.27 2.39 -14.99
C ILE A 24 24.81 2.85 -14.88
N LEU A 25 24.32 3.60 -15.87
CA LEU A 25 22.94 4.08 -15.87
C LEU A 25 21.94 2.92 -15.89
N LYS A 26 22.20 1.91 -16.72
CA LYS A 26 21.40 0.70 -16.79
C LYS A 26 21.41 -0.03 -15.44
N TYR A 27 22.57 -0.25 -14.84
CA TYR A 27 22.71 -0.93 -13.55
C TYR A 27 21.91 -0.22 -12.44
N ARG A 28 21.95 1.12 -12.38
CA ARG A 28 21.14 1.89 -11.43
C ARG A 28 19.64 1.71 -11.67
N LYS A 29 19.20 1.72 -12.92
CA LYS A 29 17.79 1.51 -13.28
C LYS A 29 17.32 0.10 -12.97
N ASP A 30 18.17 -0.90 -13.19
CA ASP A 30 17.88 -2.29 -12.86
C ASP A 30 17.73 -2.47 -11.34
N LEU A 31 18.61 -1.85 -10.53
CA LEU A 31 18.48 -1.85 -9.06
C LEU A 31 17.19 -1.17 -8.58
N GLU A 32 16.85 0.00 -9.14
CA GLU A 32 15.58 0.68 -8.82
C GLU A 32 14.37 -0.20 -9.18
N LEU A 33 14.43 -0.87 -10.33
CA LEU A 33 13.37 -1.75 -10.80
C LEU A 33 13.21 -2.98 -9.90
N GLU A 34 14.32 -3.61 -9.51
CA GLU A 34 14.33 -4.74 -8.59
C GLU A 34 13.80 -4.36 -7.22
N TYR A 35 14.26 -3.23 -6.66
CA TYR A 35 13.74 -2.69 -5.41
C TYR A 35 12.23 -2.46 -5.46
N ASN A 36 11.74 -1.81 -6.53
CA ASN A 36 10.31 -1.56 -6.69
C ASN A 36 9.49 -2.85 -6.85
N LYS A 37 10.03 -3.85 -7.56
CA LYS A 37 9.39 -5.16 -7.70
C LYS A 37 9.30 -5.88 -6.35
N ASP A 38 10.38 -5.92 -5.60
CA ASP A 38 10.42 -6.55 -4.27
C ASP A 38 9.48 -5.85 -3.28
N LEU A 39 9.53 -4.52 -3.22
CA LEU A 39 8.64 -3.72 -2.37
C LEU A 39 7.16 -3.95 -2.73
N ARG A 40 6.82 -3.98 -4.02
CA ARG A 40 5.46 -4.24 -4.48
C ARG A 40 5.01 -5.65 -4.12
N ALA A 41 5.87 -6.66 -4.27
CA ALA A 41 5.54 -8.04 -3.90
C ALA A 41 5.23 -8.15 -2.41
N LYS A 42 6.09 -7.59 -1.55
CA LYS A 42 5.87 -7.55 -0.10
C LYS A 42 4.58 -6.81 0.27
N ARG A 43 4.30 -5.67 -0.37
CA ARG A 43 3.04 -4.93 -0.18
C ARG A 43 1.82 -5.78 -0.53
N ILE A 44 1.84 -6.49 -1.66
CA ILE A 44 0.72 -7.35 -2.06
C ILE A 44 0.42 -8.40 -0.99
N ASP A 45 1.47 -9.03 -0.43
CA ASP A 45 1.31 -10.05 0.60
C ASP A 45 0.76 -9.46 1.90
N GLU A 46 1.32 -8.35 2.37
CA GLU A 46 0.84 -7.72 3.61
C GLU A 46 -0.55 -7.10 3.47
N TYR A 47 -0.85 -6.49 2.31
CA TYR A 47 -2.16 -5.91 2.04
C TYR A 47 -3.23 -6.98 1.89
N ARG A 48 -2.89 -8.17 1.39
CA ARG A 48 -3.81 -9.31 1.39
C ARG A 48 -4.21 -9.70 2.82
N ARG A 49 -3.25 -9.74 3.76
CA ARG A 49 -3.53 -10.04 5.17
C ARG A 49 -4.38 -8.94 5.81
N LEU A 50 -4.06 -7.66 5.57
CA LEU A 50 -4.89 -6.56 6.04
C LEU A 50 -6.30 -6.62 5.46
N TRP A 51 -6.43 -6.93 4.17
CA TRP A 51 -7.73 -7.07 3.52
C TRP A 51 -8.59 -8.14 4.18
N GLN A 52 -8.02 -9.29 4.51
CA GLN A 52 -8.71 -10.37 5.22
C GLN A 52 -9.23 -9.89 6.59
N LEU A 53 -8.42 -9.14 7.36
CA LEU A 53 -8.89 -8.60 8.64
C LEU A 53 -10.13 -7.71 8.50
N THR A 54 -10.31 -7.05 7.35
CA THR A 54 -11.48 -6.21 7.12
C THR A 54 -12.75 -6.98 6.82
N GLU A 55 -12.73 -8.31 6.66
CA GLU A 55 -13.89 -9.12 6.26
C GLU A 55 -15.12 -8.93 7.15
N VAL A 56 -14.91 -8.51 8.40
CA VAL A 56 -15.96 -8.18 9.39
C VAL A 56 -16.90 -7.05 8.94
N PHE A 57 -16.52 -6.25 7.93
CA PHE A 57 -17.37 -5.25 7.28
C PHE A 57 -17.64 -5.62 5.81
N PRO A 58 -18.51 -6.62 5.53
CA PRO A 58 -18.93 -6.94 4.17
C PRO A 58 -19.99 -5.94 3.67
N ARG A 59 -20.16 -5.86 2.35
CA ARG A 59 -21.16 -4.95 1.75
C ARG A 59 -22.60 -5.45 1.87
N TYR A 60 -22.81 -6.75 1.64
CA TYR A 60 -24.14 -7.33 1.46
C TYR A 60 -24.54 -8.26 2.61
N GLU A 61 -23.60 -9.01 3.18
CA GLU A 61 -23.85 -9.98 4.25
C GLU A 61 -23.44 -9.43 5.63
N ARG A 62 -23.97 -8.26 6.00
CA ARG A 62 -23.58 -7.64 7.28
C ARG A 62 -24.04 -8.48 8.47
N PRO A 63 -23.19 -8.70 9.49
CA PRO A 63 -23.60 -9.36 10.71
C PRO A 63 -24.77 -8.61 11.35
N GLN A 64 -25.83 -9.32 11.70
CA GLN A 64 -26.91 -8.75 12.50
C GLN A 64 -26.43 -8.65 13.96
N GLY A 65 -26.36 -7.43 14.48
CA GLY A 65 -25.99 -7.19 15.88
C GLY A 65 -24.49 -7.12 16.14
N LEU A 66 -23.78 -6.22 15.45
CA LEU A 66 -22.42 -5.84 15.80
C LEU A 66 -22.43 -5.05 17.12
N PHE A 67 -21.55 -5.39 18.05
CA PHE A 67 -21.40 -4.69 19.33
C PHE A 67 -20.08 -3.92 19.39
N ILE A 68 -19.99 -2.95 20.30
CA ILE A 68 -18.77 -2.15 20.49
C ILE A 68 -17.56 -3.02 20.86
N LYS A 69 -17.76 -4.11 21.61
CA LYS A 69 -16.70 -5.11 21.88
C LYS A 69 -16.10 -5.73 20.60
N ASP A 70 -16.90 -5.88 19.55
CA ASP A 70 -16.44 -6.44 18.28
C ASP A 70 -15.55 -5.42 17.55
N LEU A 71 -15.90 -4.12 17.64
CA LEU A 71 -15.05 -3.02 17.18
C LEU A 71 -13.72 -2.96 17.92
N GLN A 72 -13.72 -3.20 19.24
CA GLN A 72 -12.50 -3.27 20.05
C GLN A 72 -11.60 -4.43 19.62
N CYS A 73 -12.19 -5.59 19.36
CA CYS A 73 -11.47 -6.75 18.84
C CYS A 73 -10.84 -6.44 17.48
N PHE A 74 -11.63 -5.84 16.57
CA PHE A 74 -11.15 -5.42 15.26
C PHE A 74 -10.01 -4.38 15.37
N GLN A 75 -10.17 -3.35 16.20
CA GLN A 75 -9.14 -2.34 16.43
C GLN A 75 -7.82 -2.95 16.95
N THR A 76 -7.93 -3.93 17.85
CA THR A 76 -6.78 -4.66 18.40
C THR A 76 -6.07 -5.47 17.32
N ASN A 77 -6.83 -6.17 16.47
CA ASN A 77 -6.29 -6.95 15.35
C ASN A 77 -5.57 -6.06 14.33
N LEU A 78 -6.13 -4.89 14.00
CA LEU A 78 -5.47 -3.91 13.13
C LEU A 78 -4.16 -3.41 13.74
N GLN A 79 -4.17 -3.07 15.04
CA GLN A 79 -2.96 -2.63 15.73
C GLN A 79 -1.89 -3.72 15.75
N LYS A 80 -2.27 -4.97 16.02
CA LYS A 80 -1.35 -6.11 15.98
C LYS A 80 -0.72 -6.25 14.60
N TRP A 81 -1.52 -6.23 13.55
CA TRP A 81 -1.02 -6.29 12.17
C TRP A 81 -0.05 -5.15 11.85
N TYR A 82 -0.36 -3.92 12.26
CA TYR A 82 0.49 -2.75 11.99
C TYR A 82 1.89 -2.90 12.59
N PHE A 83 1.98 -3.28 13.86
CA PHE A 83 3.28 -3.36 14.54
C PHE A 83 4.04 -4.67 14.29
N GLN A 84 3.35 -5.76 13.95
CA GLN A 84 4.00 -7.07 13.82
C GLN A 84 4.27 -7.50 12.38
N GLN A 85 3.52 -6.97 11.41
CA GLN A 85 3.51 -7.51 10.05
C GLN A 85 3.64 -6.39 9.02
N GLY A 86 2.57 -5.64 8.80
CA GLY A 86 2.39 -4.89 7.56
C GLY A 86 2.48 -3.37 7.67
N GLY A 87 2.56 -2.79 8.87
CA GLY A 87 2.58 -1.34 9.04
C GLY A 87 3.76 -0.65 8.34
N LEU A 88 4.90 -1.33 8.25
CA LEU A 88 6.09 -0.86 7.53
C LEU A 88 5.86 -0.74 6.01
N PHE A 89 4.92 -1.51 5.46
CA PHE A 89 4.69 -1.59 4.03
C PHE A 89 3.63 -0.61 3.52
N LEU A 90 2.89 0.04 4.44
CA LEU A 90 1.97 1.11 4.08
C LEU A 90 2.70 2.24 3.37
N SER A 91 2.24 2.56 2.17
CA SER A 91 2.69 3.74 1.42
C SER A 91 2.04 5.03 1.90
N ASP A 92 2.59 6.17 1.49
CA ASP A 92 1.98 7.48 1.71
C ASP A 92 0.56 7.61 1.14
N ARG A 93 0.20 6.78 0.15
CA ARG A 93 -1.15 6.74 -0.45
C ARG A 93 -2.14 5.93 0.39
N SER A 94 -1.70 4.84 1.00
CA SER A 94 -2.56 3.89 1.71
C SER A 94 -2.64 4.18 3.22
N GLN A 95 -1.57 4.73 3.79
CA GLN A 95 -1.45 5.03 5.21
C GLN A 95 -2.55 5.97 5.74
N PRO A 96 -2.96 7.05 5.05
CA PRO A 96 -4.03 7.93 5.54
C PRO A 96 -5.36 7.18 5.68
N ALA A 97 -5.70 6.30 4.73
CA ALA A 97 -6.93 5.52 4.78
C ALA A 97 -6.93 4.52 5.94
N TYR A 98 -5.77 3.92 6.26
CA TYR A 98 -5.62 3.04 7.42
C TYR A 98 -5.87 3.80 8.73
N PHE A 99 -5.26 4.97 8.89
CA PHE A 99 -5.46 5.78 10.10
C PHE A 99 -6.85 6.40 10.20
N ALA A 100 -7.52 6.67 9.07
CA ALA A 100 -8.92 7.08 9.08
C ALA A 100 -9.82 6.02 9.72
N VAL A 101 -9.63 4.73 9.36
CA VAL A 101 -10.35 3.61 10.00
C VAL A 101 -10.02 3.55 11.49
N LYS A 102 -8.73 3.58 11.87
CA LYS A 102 -8.33 3.53 13.28
C LYS A 102 -8.91 4.68 14.11
N LYS A 103 -8.94 5.89 13.55
CA LYS A 103 -9.48 7.08 14.21
C LYS A 103 -10.98 6.93 14.44
N LEU A 104 -11.73 6.53 13.41
CA LEU A 104 -13.17 6.33 13.52
C LEU A 104 -13.51 5.27 14.56
N LEU A 105 -12.82 4.12 14.54
CA LEU A 105 -12.98 3.08 15.57
C LEU A 105 -12.71 3.63 16.97
N GLN A 106 -11.60 4.35 17.15
CA GLN A 106 -11.22 4.91 18.44
C GLN A 106 -12.26 5.91 18.97
N ASP A 107 -12.80 6.75 18.10
CA ASP A 107 -13.79 7.77 18.43
C ASP A 107 -15.14 7.12 18.78
N THR A 108 -15.55 6.06 18.07
CA THR A 108 -16.75 5.27 18.39
C THR A 108 -16.60 4.54 19.73
N ILE A 109 -15.50 3.81 19.92
CA ILE A 109 -15.24 3.01 21.13
C ILE A 109 -15.18 3.88 22.39
N LYS A 110 -14.69 5.13 22.30
CA LYS A 110 -14.62 6.05 23.44
C LYS A 110 -15.99 6.55 23.92
N LYS A 111 -16.99 6.57 23.04
CA LYS A 111 -18.31 7.15 23.33
C LYS A 111 -19.32 6.14 23.87
N CYS A 112 -19.05 4.85 23.70
CA CYS A 112 -20.00 3.78 23.97
C CYS A 112 -19.41 2.74 24.92
N LYS A 113 -20.28 1.95 25.56
CA LYS A 113 -19.88 0.80 26.38
C LYS A 113 -19.70 -0.44 25.51
N PRO A 114 -18.88 -1.41 25.91
CA PRO A 114 -18.62 -2.64 25.12
C PRO A 114 -19.89 -3.44 24.76
N GLU A 115 -20.91 -3.39 25.62
CA GLU A 115 -22.18 -4.11 25.47
C GLU A 115 -23.18 -3.36 24.59
N ASP A 116 -22.91 -2.12 24.21
CA ASP A 116 -23.80 -1.35 23.35
C ASP A 116 -23.78 -1.92 21.92
N PRO A 117 -24.95 -2.02 21.26
CA PRO A 117 -25.00 -2.34 19.85
C PRO A 117 -24.44 -1.15 19.04
N VAL A 118 -23.76 -1.45 17.93
CA VAL A 118 -23.30 -0.42 16.99
C VAL A 118 -24.51 0.15 16.26
N GLU A 119 -24.68 1.47 16.34
CA GLU A 119 -25.72 2.18 15.60
C GLU A 119 -25.55 1.99 14.09
N THR A 120 -26.66 1.85 13.36
CA THR A 120 -26.64 1.60 11.90
C THR A 120 -25.88 2.67 11.12
N ASN A 121 -25.98 3.94 11.53
CA ASN A 121 -25.24 5.03 10.89
C ASN A 121 -23.72 4.89 11.12
N THR A 122 -23.31 4.54 12.33
CA THR A 122 -21.90 4.31 12.67
C THR A 122 -21.34 3.09 11.97
N ASP A 123 -22.11 2.01 11.85
CA ASP A 123 -21.74 0.83 11.05
C ASP A 123 -21.47 1.20 9.58
N GLU A 124 -22.35 2.02 8.98
CA GLU A 124 -22.17 2.49 7.61
C GLU A 124 -20.92 3.37 7.45
N GLU A 125 -20.67 4.29 8.38
CA GLU A 125 -19.47 5.13 8.39
C GLU A 125 -18.19 4.29 8.46
N ILE A 126 -18.15 3.29 9.35
CA ILE A 126 -17.02 2.38 9.48
C ILE A 126 -16.84 1.56 8.21
N TYR A 127 -17.93 1.04 7.64
CA TYR A 127 -17.89 0.34 6.36
C TYR A 127 -17.32 1.22 5.23
N GLN A 128 -17.73 2.49 5.12
CA GLN A 128 -17.19 3.39 4.09
C GLN A 128 -15.70 3.70 4.30
N ALA A 129 -15.26 3.87 5.55
CA ALA A 129 -13.84 4.03 5.86
C ALA A 129 -13.04 2.77 5.47
N VAL A 130 -13.54 1.58 5.82
CA VAL A 130 -12.93 0.29 5.46
C VAL A 130 -12.91 0.07 3.95
N ARG A 131 -13.99 0.43 3.24
CA ARG A 131 -14.06 0.39 1.78
C ARG A 131 -13.03 1.33 1.14
N SER A 132 -12.83 2.51 1.72
CA SER A 132 -11.82 3.47 1.26
C SER A 132 -10.40 2.93 1.48
N LEU A 133 -10.14 2.28 2.63
CA LEU A 133 -8.89 1.57 2.87
C LEU A 133 -8.65 0.49 1.82
N ARG A 134 -9.62 -0.43 1.60
CA ARG A 134 -9.54 -1.46 0.56
C ARG A 134 -9.21 -0.89 -0.81
N ARG A 135 -9.84 0.22 -1.18
CA ARG A 135 -9.56 0.92 -2.44
C ARG A 135 -8.13 1.45 -2.48
N ALA A 136 -7.67 2.14 -1.44
CA ALA A 136 -6.33 2.70 -1.37
C ALA A 136 -5.23 1.63 -1.45
N LEU A 137 -5.43 0.48 -0.79
CA LEU A 137 -4.52 -0.67 -0.90
C LEU A 137 -4.43 -1.18 -2.35
N ALA A 138 -5.58 -1.36 -3.01
CA ALA A 138 -5.65 -1.86 -4.38
C ALA A 138 -5.06 -0.89 -5.42
N GLU A 139 -5.26 0.41 -5.22
CA GLU A 139 -4.66 1.46 -6.06
C GLU A 139 -3.14 1.51 -5.85
N ASP A 140 -2.65 1.36 -4.62
CA ASP A 140 -1.22 1.39 -4.29
C ASP A 140 -0.42 0.23 -4.92
N VAL A 141 -0.98 -0.98 -4.97
CA VAL A 141 -0.35 -2.12 -5.66
C VAL A 141 -0.70 -2.22 -7.15
N GLY A 142 -1.51 -1.29 -7.66
CA GLY A 142 -1.89 -1.20 -9.07
C GLY A 142 -2.83 -2.31 -9.55
N THR A 143 -3.54 -3.00 -8.65
CA THR A 143 -4.59 -3.97 -9.04
C THR A 143 -5.86 -3.27 -9.52
N ARG A 144 -6.03 -1.99 -9.19
CA ARG A 144 -7.12 -1.14 -9.69
C ARG A 144 -6.53 0.09 -10.38
N LYS A 145 -6.67 0.17 -11.70
CA LYS A 145 -6.29 1.38 -12.46
C LYS A 145 -7.30 2.50 -12.18
N GLN A 146 -6.82 3.71 -11.92
CA GLN A 146 -7.62 4.90 -12.22
C GLN A 146 -7.69 5.00 -13.75
N LEU A 147 -8.90 5.07 -14.29
CA LEU A 147 -9.07 5.54 -15.67
C LEU A 147 -8.66 7.01 -15.64
N GLU A 148 -7.43 7.32 -16.03
CA GLU A 148 -7.08 8.69 -16.42
C GLU A 148 -7.91 8.98 -17.67
N VAL A 149 -8.94 9.81 -17.51
CA VAL A 149 -9.62 10.42 -18.65
C VAL A 149 -8.59 11.39 -19.23
N VAL A 150 -7.97 10.96 -20.33
CA VAL A 150 -7.08 11.77 -21.18
C VAL A 150 -7.89 12.88 -21.85
#